data_AF-A0AAE0MMP8-F1
#
_entry.id   AF-A0AAE0MMP8-F1
#
_cell.length_a   1.000
_cell.length_b   1.000
_cell.length_c   1.000
_cell.angle_alpha   90.00
_cell.angle_beta   90.00
_cell.angle_gamma   90.00
#
_symmetry.space_group_name_H-M   'P 1'
#
loop_
_entity.id
_entity.type
_entity.pdbx_description
1 polymer ?
#
loop_
_entity_poly.entity_id
_entity_poly.type
_entity_poly.pdbx_seq_one_letter_code
_entity_poly.pdbx_strand_id
1 'polypeptide(L)'
;MTTTSTMTMTANMGTSANTNTNRHSTYTTASTGTDSKNGDKKDLWSSMLDSVASAKRLPEKNILILGGTVDSQREFFESLSSSELRRTHALDRQGSRVPPVANSFALGYTYYDVLDADQEDTLARISLYTLTSPSPAFASLLKPLLTPQSIPYTLIVVLLDWSQPWKWMRQLREWILLLRTVLISLSDECKVTMEEVMLSWRDRGRGGGTHLDGTSAAPVSDADVSLPLGPGEWEDALGLPLCLVCQNAEKMEYLEKTQGWKEEEFDVVLQFMRTVLLKHGASLIYTTPSTPSQLPSLIHSSLGIHSLLKKHPLKHNVIDRDKIVVPPNWDSWGKIRVLREGFDVERVSSGWTIDLDQPFPAPRASSPSSEPETEHTTDEDDDEEGDDLAEDADPEGSTVTLYESCVQDPTMDALQIAGRTSHSTNLEVETTETQNFLAQQLKILEAHRQKNEETSREESRLKPSLVKKTAPDEDDHQYGIYSARPSDVLEHIGPVQFNMGGIQVDADDMVQRLKDRQTYGSSPEPTDGEGESIGEETPQMDTENLQAFFTGLMNRRGGTGK
;
A
#
# COMPACT_ATOMS: atom_id res chain seq x y z
N MET A 1 -32.80 55.66 60.90
CA MET A 1 -31.33 55.79 61.01
C MET A 1 -30.80 54.52 61.64
N THR A 2 -30.05 53.71 60.87
CA THR A 2 -28.91 52.85 61.28
C THR A 2 -28.66 51.87 60.12
N THR A 3 -27.70 52.21 59.27
CA THR A 3 -27.11 51.30 58.29
C THR A 3 -26.18 50.32 59.00
N THR A 4 -26.16 49.05 58.58
CA THR A 4 -25.15 48.08 59.01
C THR A 4 -24.77 47.20 57.83
N SER A 5 -23.48 47.12 57.54
CA SER A 5 -22.94 46.40 56.39
C SER A 5 -23.03 44.88 56.57
N THR A 6 -23.32 44.16 55.49
CA THR A 6 -23.07 42.72 55.38
C THR A 6 -22.03 42.46 54.30
N MET A 7 -21.05 41.65 54.65
CA MET A 7 -19.83 41.37 53.89
C MET A 7 -20.00 40.03 53.17
N THR A 8 -19.97 40.03 51.84
CA THR A 8 -20.17 38.81 51.04
C THR A 8 -18.83 38.17 50.70
N MET A 9 -18.57 36.97 51.24
CA MET A 9 -17.53 36.07 50.73
C MET A 9 -18.12 35.19 49.63
N THR A 10 -17.47 35.13 48.47
CA THR A 10 -17.71 34.11 47.44
C THR A 10 -16.45 33.28 47.26
N ALA A 11 -16.57 31.96 47.47
CA ALA A 11 -15.49 31.01 47.23
C ALA A 11 -15.44 30.65 45.75
N ASN A 12 -14.23 30.54 45.20
CA ASN A 12 -14.01 30.13 43.81
C ASN A 12 -13.40 28.72 43.80
N MET A 13 -14.15 27.71 43.35
CA MET A 13 -13.62 26.35 43.14
C MET A 13 -13.08 26.24 41.71
N GLY A 14 -11.81 25.85 41.58
CA GLY A 14 -11.14 25.78 40.29
C GLY A 14 -11.45 24.50 39.51
N THR A 15 -11.74 24.64 38.22
CA THR A 15 -11.67 23.56 37.22
C THR A 15 -10.28 23.50 36.60
N SER A 16 -9.71 22.29 36.56
CA SER A 16 -8.36 22.04 36.04
C SER A 16 -8.35 21.99 34.51
N ALA A 17 -7.51 22.81 33.87
CA ALA A 17 -7.26 22.74 32.43
C ALA A 17 -5.95 21.98 32.15
N ASN A 18 -6.00 21.02 31.22
CA ASN A 18 -4.90 20.11 30.93
C ASN A 18 -3.82 20.76 30.04
N THR A 19 -2.57 20.32 30.15
CA THR A 19 -1.39 21.07 29.66
C THR A 19 -1.08 20.85 28.18
N ASN A 20 -1.16 21.92 27.38
CA ASN A 20 -0.58 21.97 26.03
C ASN A 20 0.93 22.29 26.10
N THR A 21 1.79 21.34 25.75
CA THR A 21 3.26 21.52 25.76
C THR A 21 3.81 22.08 24.45
N ASN A 22 3.46 23.32 24.11
CA ASN A 22 4.27 24.10 23.17
C ASN A 22 5.33 24.89 23.97
N ARG A 23 6.60 24.50 23.85
CA ARG A 23 7.74 25.18 24.48
C ARG A 23 7.98 26.55 23.82
N HIS A 24 7.32 27.57 24.34
CA HIS A 24 7.70 28.96 24.12
C HIS A 24 8.89 29.26 25.03
N SER A 25 10.03 29.67 24.46
CA SER A 25 11.19 30.12 25.25
C SER A 25 10.92 31.50 25.84
N THR A 26 10.21 31.56 26.98
CA THR A 26 10.02 32.79 27.74
C THR A 26 11.34 33.21 28.38
N TYR A 27 12.05 34.15 27.76
CA TYR A 27 13.19 34.80 28.39
C TYR A 27 12.69 35.66 29.57
N THR A 28 13.08 35.31 30.78
CA THR A 28 12.67 36.02 32.00
C THR A 28 13.29 37.42 32.07
N THR A 29 12.55 38.45 31.70
CA THR A 29 12.93 39.84 31.96
C THR A 29 12.56 40.22 33.40
N ALA A 30 13.57 40.26 34.27
CA ALA A 30 13.40 40.74 35.64
C ALA A 30 12.91 42.20 35.65
N SER A 31 11.94 42.50 36.52
CA SER A 31 11.39 43.84 36.68
C SER A 31 12.37 44.78 37.38
N THR A 32 12.90 45.76 36.66
CA THR A 32 13.51 46.97 37.24
C THR A 32 12.71 48.20 36.79
N GLY A 33 12.34 49.05 37.75
CA GLY A 33 11.38 50.14 37.53
C GLY A 33 11.92 51.36 36.79
N THR A 34 10.96 52.22 36.40
CA THR A 34 11.10 53.66 36.14
C THR A 34 12.24 54.11 35.20
N ASP A 35 11.93 54.31 33.92
CA ASP A 35 11.97 55.68 33.38
C ASP A 35 11.20 55.85 32.05
N SER A 36 10.26 56.79 32.01
CA SER A 36 9.36 57.04 30.87
C SER A 36 10.00 57.93 29.82
N LYS A 37 11.06 57.44 29.13
CA LYS A 37 11.61 58.12 27.94
C LYS A 37 12.41 57.24 26.96
N ASN A 38 12.28 55.92 27.05
CA ASN A 38 13.09 54.97 26.26
C ASN A 38 12.26 53.81 25.64
N GLY A 39 10.93 53.94 25.60
CA GLY A 39 10.01 52.96 25.02
C GLY A 39 10.22 52.80 23.51
N ASP A 40 10.13 53.91 22.77
CA ASP A 40 10.28 53.97 21.31
C ASP A 40 11.55 53.26 20.81
N LYS A 41 12.65 53.30 21.57
CA LYS A 41 13.89 52.60 21.20
C LYS A 41 13.80 51.09 21.41
N LYS A 42 13.14 50.61 22.47
CA LYS A 42 12.91 49.17 22.67
C LYS A 42 12.02 48.61 21.57
N ASP A 43 10.98 49.34 21.17
CA ASP A 43 10.07 48.93 20.10
C ASP A 43 10.72 48.97 18.71
N LEU A 44 11.65 49.91 18.47
CA LEU A 44 12.50 49.90 17.27
C LEU A 44 13.45 48.70 17.24
N TRP A 45 14.06 48.31 18.37
CA TRP A 45 14.94 47.14 18.42
C TRP A 45 14.16 45.81 18.33
N SER A 46 12.97 45.70 18.93
CA SER A 46 12.13 44.51 18.74
C SER A 46 11.58 44.44 17.31
N SER A 47 11.08 45.54 16.74
CA SER A 47 10.64 45.59 15.34
C SER A 47 11.77 45.29 14.36
N MET A 48 13.00 45.75 14.63
CA MET A 48 14.17 45.42 13.81
C MET A 48 14.62 43.97 13.99
N LEU A 49 14.53 43.40 15.21
CA LEU A 49 14.83 41.98 15.45
C LEU A 49 13.76 41.06 14.84
N ASP A 50 12.48 41.40 14.95
CA ASP A 50 11.38 40.69 14.30
C ASP A 50 11.48 40.82 12.78
N SER A 51 11.85 42.00 12.25
CA SER A 51 12.11 42.20 10.83
C SER A 51 13.33 41.40 10.33
N VAL A 52 14.36 41.21 11.15
CA VAL A 52 15.54 40.39 10.80
C VAL A 52 15.23 38.89 10.96
N ALA A 53 14.42 38.51 11.93
CA ALA A 53 13.93 37.15 12.10
C ALA A 53 12.95 36.75 10.97
N SER A 54 12.05 37.65 10.56
CA SER A 54 11.14 37.44 9.43
C SER A 54 11.88 37.46 8.09
N ALA A 55 12.86 38.36 7.90
CA ALA A 55 13.70 38.41 6.70
C ALA A 55 14.57 37.16 6.50
N LYS A 56 14.69 36.28 7.51
CA LYS A 56 15.43 35.02 7.42
C LYS A 56 14.58 33.77 7.67
N ARG A 57 13.25 33.90 7.78
CA ARG A 57 12.36 32.73 7.82
C ARG A 57 12.08 32.26 6.40
N LEU A 58 12.59 31.07 6.06
CA LEU A 58 12.33 30.43 4.78
C LEU A 58 10.81 30.22 4.59
N PRO A 59 10.25 30.44 3.38
CA PRO A 59 8.87 30.08 3.07
C PRO A 59 8.62 28.59 3.33
N GLU A 60 7.65 28.29 4.19
CA GLU A 60 7.25 26.91 4.52
C GLU A 60 6.16 26.44 3.55
N LYS A 61 6.37 25.26 2.96
CA LYS A 61 5.48 24.62 1.99
C LYS A 61 5.22 23.17 2.42
N ASN A 62 4.04 22.64 2.15
CA ASN A 62 3.64 21.29 2.61
C ASN A 62 3.25 20.39 1.44
N ILE A 63 3.65 19.13 1.49
CA ILE A 63 3.16 18.07 0.60
C ILE A 63 2.49 16.98 1.46
N LEU A 64 1.25 16.63 1.12
CA LEU A 64 0.56 15.45 1.65
C LEU A 64 0.74 14.30 0.64
N ILE A 65 1.65 13.38 0.92
CA ILE A 65 1.90 12.18 0.10
C ILE A 65 0.97 11.06 0.55
N LEU A 66 0.14 10.58 -0.38
CA LEU A 66 -0.88 9.56 -0.16
C LEU A 66 -0.60 8.34 -1.03
N GLY A 67 -0.63 7.15 -0.43
CA GLY A 67 -0.41 5.88 -1.14
C GLY A 67 1.07 5.52 -1.32
N GLY A 68 1.34 4.71 -2.35
CA GLY A 68 2.64 4.10 -2.59
C GLY A 68 3.04 3.06 -1.55
N THR A 69 4.32 2.66 -1.56
CA THR A 69 4.95 1.85 -0.52
C THR A 69 6.00 2.68 0.23
N VAL A 70 6.59 2.16 1.31
CA VAL A 70 7.70 2.84 2.01
C VAL A 70 8.85 3.15 1.04
N ASP A 71 9.16 2.24 0.12
CA ASP A 71 10.24 2.42 -0.85
C ASP A 71 9.83 3.28 -2.04
N SER A 72 8.57 3.23 -2.49
CA SER A 72 8.10 4.15 -3.54
C SER A 72 7.96 5.59 -3.02
N GLN A 73 7.59 5.80 -1.76
CA GLN A 73 7.64 7.11 -1.10
C GLN A 73 9.07 7.66 -1.01
N ARG A 74 10.07 6.79 -0.78
CA ARG A 74 11.50 7.16 -0.81
C ARG A 74 11.98 7.47 -2.23
N GLU A 75 11.61 6.68 -3.23
CA GLU A 75 11.91 6.95 -4.64
C GLU A 75 11.31 8.28 -5.08
N PHE A 76 10.05 8.56 -4.74
CA PHE A 76 9.41 9.84 -5.01
C PHE A 76 10.20 11.00 -4.37
N PHE A 77 10.58 10.88 -3.11
CA PHE A 77 11.37 11.89 -2.41
C PHE A 77 12.75 12.09 -3.07
N GLU A 78 13.44 11.01 -3.45
CA GLU A 78 14.72 11.09 -4.15
C GLU A 78 14.53 11.75 -5.52
N SER A 79 13.56 11.32 -6.33
CA SER A 79 13.25 11.88 -7.65
C SER A 79 12.97 13.39 -7.58
N LEU A 80 12.12 13.80 -6.62
CA LEU A 80 11.75 15.19 -6.33
C LEU A 80 12.93 16.07 -5.88
N SER A 81 13.88 15.51 -5.13
CA SER A 81 15.01 16.24 -4.53
C SER A 81 16.36 16.01 -5.24
N SER A 82 16.40 15.12 -6.24
CA SER A 82 17.63 14.61 -6.89
C SER A 82 18.54 15.67 -7.51
N SER A 83 17.99 16.79 -7.98
CA SER A 83 18.74 17.95 -8.47
C SER A 83 19.66 18.55 -7.39
N GLU A 84 19.20 18.54 -6.14
CA GLU A 84 19.85 19.18 -4.99
C GLU A 84 20.70 18.17 -4.20
N LEU A 85 20.23 16.93 -4.05
CA LEU A 85 20.96 15.85 -3.37
C LEU A 85 22.26 15.47 -4.10
N ARG A 86 22.26 15.46 -5.44
CA ARG A 86 23.42 14.98 -6.22
C ARG A 86 24.67 15.86 -6.11
N ARG A 87 24.54 17.15 -5.75
CA ARG A 87 25.70 18.05 -5.54
C ARG A 87 26.01 18.35 -4.07
N THR A 88 25.03 18.34 -3.17
CA THR A 88 25.30 18.39 -1.72
C THR A 88 26.19 17.21 -1.29
N HIS A 89 25.93 15.99 -1.79
CA HIS A 89 26.80 14.83 -1.60
C HIS A 89 28.21 14.93 -2.24
N ALA A 90 28.40 15.81 -3.23
CA ALA A 90 29.69 15.98 -3.91
C ALA A 90 30.59 17.03 -3.22
N LEU A 91 29.98 18.01 -2.54
CA LEU A 91 30.67 19.08 -1.82
C LEU A 91 30.84 18.76 -0.32
N ASP A 92 29.84 18.14 0.32
CA ASP A 92 29.86 17.84 1.74
C ASP A 92 30.12 16.35 2.02
N ARG A 93 31.40 16.04 2.23
CA ARG A 93 31.86 14.69 2.59
C ARG A 93 31.53 14.33 4.06
N GLN A 94 30.95 15.24 4.85
CA GLN A 94 30.82 15.12 6.31
C GLN A 94 29.57 15.83 6.90
N GLY A 95 28.34 15.53 6.46
CA GLY A 95 27.21 15.81 7.36
C GLY A 95 25.80 15.71 6.83
N SER A 96 25.52 16.24 5.64
CA SER A 96 24.13 16.37 5.15
C SER A 96 23.50 15.04 4.71
N ARG A 97 23.12 14.21 5.69
CA ARG A 97 22.27 13.03 5.47
C ARG A 97 20.81 13.47 5.40
N VAL A 98 20.13 13.06 4.34
CA VAL A 98 18.67 13.16 4.19
C VAL A 98 17.96 12.71 5.48
N PRO A 99 17.00 13.47 6.02
CA PRO A 99 16.22 13.03 7.18
C PRO A 99 15.47 11.74 6.83
N PRO A 100 15.66 10.64 7.59
CA PRO A 100 15.03 9.37 7.27
C PRO A 100 13.52 9.49 7.34
N VAL A 101 12.82 9.00 6.32
CA VAL A 101 11.35 8.94 6.33
C VAL A 101 10.91 8.05 7.50
N ALA A 102 10.05 8.59 8.36
CA ALA A 102 9.64 7.95 9.61
C ALA A 102 8.27 7.25 9.51
N ASN A 103 8.16 6.22 8.67
CA ASN A 103 6.88 5.62 8.24
C ASN A 103 6.25 4.61 9.23
N SER A 104 6.83 4.36 10.42
CA SER A 104 6.58 3.09 11.13
C SER A 104 5.30 2.99 11.96
N PHE A 105 4.85 4.07 12.63
CA PHE A 105 3.71 4.02 13.56
C PHE A 105 2.87 5.31 13.62
N ALA A 106 3.12 6.27 12.72
CA ALA A 106 2.42 7.55 12.67
C ALA A 106 2.37 8.05 11.23
N LEU A 107 1.77 9.23 11.02
CA LEU A 107 1.98 10.03 9.82
C LEU A 107 3.49 10.20 9.60
N GLY A 108 4.02 9.73 8.47
CA GLY A 108 5.43 9.85 8.16
C GLY A 108 5.81 11.32 7.95
N TYR A 109 7.01 11.72 8.36
CA TYR A 109 7.51 13.08 8.17
C TYR A 109 8.94 13.07 7.63
N THR A 110 9.21 13.95 6.68
CA THR A 110 10.56 14.38 6.28
C THR A 110 10.49 15.80 5.70
N TYR A 111 11.63 16.44 5.46
CA TYR A 111 11.69 17.75 4.83
C TYR A 111 12.97 17.91 4.00
N TYR A 112 12.94 18.85 3.05
CA TYR A 112 14.14 19.33 2.37
C TYR A 112 14.02 20.81 2.01
N ASP A 113 15.17 21.44 1.80
CA ASP A 113 15.27 22.84 1.37
C ASP A 113 15.45 22.89 -0.16
N VAL A 114 14.67 23.75 -0.82
CA VAL A 114 14.72 23.98 -2.26
C VAL A 114 15.67 25.13 -2.54
N LEU A 115 16.68 24.88 -3.38
CA LEU A 115 17.60 25.91 -3.86
C LEU A 115 17.14 26.51 -5.18
N ASP A 116 17.59 27.72 -5.53
CA ASP A 116 17.42 28.29 -6.86
C ASP A 116 18.37 27.62 -7.88
N ALA A 117 18.24 27.97 -9.17
CA ALA A 117 18.88 27.25 -10.27
C ALA A 117 20.42 27.36 -10.32
N ASP A 118 21.03 28.30 -9.60
CA ASP A 118 22.48 28.40 -9.37
C ASP A 118 22.95 27.54 -8.17
N GLN A 119 22.02 27.08 -7.33
CA GLN A 119 22.24 26.38 -6.07
C GLN A 119 22.91 27.21 -4.97
N GLU A 120 22.79 28.54 -5.02
CA GLU A 120 23.30 29.45 -3.98
C GLU A 120 22.21 29.83 -2.97
N ASP A 121 21.07 30.34 -3.44
CA ASP A 121 19.96 30.81 -2.59
C ASP A 121 18.93 29.73 -2.28
N THR A 122 18.43 29.70 -1.03
CA THR A 122 17.33 28.82 -0.61
C THR A 122 15.97 29.50 -0.79
N LEU A 123 15.14 28.96 -1.68
CA LEU A 123 13.83 29.53 -2.04
C LEU A 123 12.72 29.18 -1.04
N ALA A 124 12.69 27.95 -0.53
CA ALA A 124 11.64 27.47 0.36
C ALA A 124 12.07 26.19 1.11
N ARG A 125 11.39 25.88 2.23
CA ARG A 125 11.44 24.58 2.89
C ARG A 125 10.17 23.80 2.58
N ILE A 126 10.31 22.60 2.03
CA ILE A 126 9.20 21.67 1.80
C ILE A 126 9.16 20.64 2.91
N SER A 127 8.06 20.63 3.67
CA SER A 127 7.68 19.58 4.61
C SER A 127 6.83 18.54 3.91
N LEU A 128 7.17 17.25 4.04
CA LEU A 128 6.45 16.14 3.42
C LEU A 128 5.86 15.25 4.50
N TYR A 129 4.54 15.06 4.43
CA TYR A 129 3.76 14.23 5.33
C TYR A 129 3.27 13.01 4.56
N THR A 130 3.57 11.79 5.02
CA THR A 130 3.26 10.56 4.26
C THR A 130 2.22 9.69 4.95
N LEU A 131 1.31 9.13 4.15
CA LEU A 131 0.26 8.21 4.57
C LEU A 131 0.11 7.09 3.53
N THR A 132 0.51 5.87 3.90
CA THR A 132 0.62 4.74 2.96
C THR A 132 -0.71 4.07 2.63
N SER A 133 -1.70 4.11 3.53
CA SER A 133 -3.01 3.46 3.36
C SER A 133 -4.16 4.42 3.67
N PRO A 134 -5.31 4.34 2.96
CA PRO A 134 -6.45 5.25 3.14
C PRO A 134 -7.29 4.92 4.40
N SER A 135 -6.63 4.69 5.54
CA SER A 135 -7.30 4.33 6.79
C SER A 135 -7.91 5.57 7.47
N PRO A 136 -9.21 5.58 7.83
CA PRO A 136 -9.86 6.69 8.52
C PRO A 136 -9.19 7.11 9.84
N ALA A 137 -8.42 6.22 10.48
CA ALA A 137 -7.68 6.53 11.71
C ALA A 137 -6.64 7.64 11.52
N PHE A 138 -6.11 7.81 10.30
CA PHE A 138 -5.15 8.87 9.99
C PHE A 138 -5.81 10.18 9.55
N ALA A 139 -7.12 10.18 9.25
CA ALA A 139 -7.88 11.38 8.91
C ALA A 139 -7.78 12.47 10.00
N SER A 140 -7.81 12.06 11.28
CA SER A 140 -7.65 12.97 12.42
C SER A 140 -6.25 13.58 12.53
N LEU A 141 -5.21 12.95 11.96
CA LEU A 141 -3.85 13.47 11.97
C LEU A 141 -3.60 14.53 10.88
N LEU A 142 -4.45 14.58 9.84
CA LEU A 142 -4.36 15.58 8.78
C LEU A 142 -4.96 16.92 9.21
N LYS A 143 -5.99 16.94 10.07
CA LYS A 143 -6.68 18.18 10.47
C LYS A 143 -5.76 19.24 11.08
N PRO A 144 -4.82 18.92 12.01
CA PRO A 144 -3.91 19.90 12.60
C PRO A 144 -2.90 20.51 11.61
N LEU A 145 -2.68 19.85 10.47
CA LEU A 145 -1.76 20.33 9.42
C LEU A 145 -2.44 21.34 8.49
N LEU A 146 -3.77 21.37 8.45
CA LEU A 146 -4.59 22.16 7.52
C LEU A 146 -5.23 23.34 8.24
N THR A 147 -4.43 24.40 8.40
CA THR A 147 -4.83 25.68 8.99
C THR A 147 -5.02 26.73 7.88
N PRO A 148 -5.71 27.86 8.14
CA PRO A 148 -5.85 28.94 7.17
C PRO A 148 -4.49 29.47 6.65
N GLN A 149 -3.43 29.36 7.46
CA GLN A 149 -2.08 29.78 7.07
C GLN A 149 -1.33 28.73 6.23
N SER A 150 -1.62 27.43 6.38
CA SER A 150 -0.93 26.36 5.66
C SER A 150 -1.65 25.91 4.38
N ILE A 151 -2.97 26.07 4.30
CA ILE A 151 -3.80 25.68 3.16
C ILE A 151 -3.31 26.29 1.82
N PRO A 152 -2.98 27.60 1.70
CA PRO A 152 -2.46 28.19 0.46
C PRO A 152 -1.10 27.65 0.00
N TYR A 153 -0.41 26.89 0.85
CA TYR A 153 0.94 26.38 0.65
C TYR A 153 1.01 24.84 0.72
N THR A 154 -0.14 24.16 0.64
CA THR A 154 -0.23 22.70 0.71
C THR A 154 -0.62 22.09 -0.64
N LEU A 155 0.14 21.08 -1.07
CA LEU A 155 -0.14 20.27 -2.26
C LEU A 155 -0.46 18.83 -1.86
N ILE A 156 -1.51 18.26 -2.44
CA ILE A 156 -1.80 16.82 -2.32
C ILE A 156 -1.06 16.08 -3.44
N VAL A 157 -0.34 15.02 -3.10
CA VAL A 157 0.31 14.11 -4.05
C VAL A 157 -0.21 12.70 -3.80
N VAL A 158 -0.87 12.10 -4.78
CA VAL A 158 -1.27 10.69 -4.74
C VAL A 158 -0.27 9.87 -5.55
N LEU A 159 0.25 8.80 -4.96
CA LEU A 159 1.21 7.87 -5.58
C LEU A 159 0.49 6.59 -6.04
N LEU A 160 0.59 6.30 -7.34
CA LEU A 160 0.13 5.06 -7.96
C LEU A 160 1.31 4.28 -8.54
N ASP A 161 1.13 2.98 -8.81
CA ASP A 161 2.17 2.10 -9.35
C ASP A 161 1.72 1.42 -10.65
N TRP A 162 2.51 1.55 -11.70
CA TRP A 162 2.35 0.86 -12.99
C TRP A 162 2.46 -0.68 -12.93
N SER A 163 2.73 -1.28 -11.77
CA SER A 163 2.58 -2.74 -11.57
C SER A 163 1.13 -3.21 -11.55
N GLN A 164 0.18 -2.31 -11.22
CA GLN A 164 -1.22 -2.64 -10.98
C GLN A 164 -2.17 -1.53 -11.48
N PRO A 165 -2.07 -1.12 -12.77
CA PRO A 165 -2.90 -0.05 -13.33
C PRO A 165 -4.40 -0.27 -13.12
N TRP A 166 -4.89 -1.50 -13.23
CA TRP A 166 -6.28 -1.88 -12.98
C TRP A 166 -6.85 -1.39 -11.63
N LYS A 167 -6.03 -1.17 -10.59
CA LYS A 167 -6.51 -0.68 -9.28
C LYS A 167 -6.60 0.85 -9.18
N TRP A 168 -6.08 1.58 -10.15
CA TRP A 168 -5.84 3.03 -10.04
C TRP A 168 -7.09 3.86 -9.79
N MET A 169 -8.19 3.54 -10.48
CA MET A 169 -9.43 4.32 -10.36
C MET A 169 -10.06 4.15 -8.97
N ARG A 170 -10.11 2.92 -8.45
CA ARG A 170 -10.59 2.61 -7.10
C ARG A 170 -9.71 3.23 -6.02
N GLN A 171 -8.39 3.10 -6.15
CA GLN A 171 -7.41 3.74 -5.24
C GLN A 171 -7.56 5.27 -5.22
N LEU A 172 -7.71 5.91 -6.37
CA LEU A 172 -7.91 7.36 -6.46
C LEU A 172 -9.24 7.79 -5.80
N ARG A 173 -10.32 7.02 -5.99
CA ARG A 173 -11.63 7.26 -5.36
C ARG A 173 -11.51 7.23 -3.84
N GLU A 174 -10.92 6.17 -3.28
CA GLU A 174 -10.71 6.02 -1.83
C GLU A 174 -9.92 7.19 -1.22
N TRP A 175 -8.84 7.63 -1.88
CA TRP A 175 -8.07 8.78 -1.42
C TRP A 175 -8.85 10.08 -1.44
N ILE A 176 -9.63 10.34 -2.51
CA ILE A 176 -10.44 11.56 -2.61
C ILE A 176 -11.60 11.55 -1.60
N LEU A 177 -12.24 10.41 -1.36
CA LEU A 177 -13.31 10.28 -0.36
C LEU A 177 -12.77 10.47 1.08
N LEU A 178 -11.61 9.91 1.41
CA LEU A 178 -10.90 10.18 2.66
C LEU A 178 -10.57 11.68 2.82
N LEU A 179 -10.04 12.31 1.76
CA LEU A 179 -9.72 13.73 1.74
C LEU A 179 -10.98 14.59 1.95
N ARG A 180 -12.06 14.35 1.20
CA ARG A 180 -13.35 15.06 1.36
C ARG A 180 -13.82 15.00 2.82
N THR A 181 -13.76 13.81 3.43
CA THR A 181 -14.11 13.60 4.85
C THR A 181 -13.27 14.47 5.80
N VAL A 182 -11.96 14.60 5.55
CA VAL A 182 -11.08 15.50 6.32
C VAL A 182 -11.45 16.96 6.10
N LEU A 183 -11.51 17.40 4.84
CA LEU A 183 -11.64 18.81 4.46
C LEU A 183 -12.99 19.42 4.86
N ILE A 184 -14.09 18.67 4.71
CA ILE A 184 -15.44 19.08 5.17
C ILE A 184 -15.46 19.29 6.70
N SER A 185 -14.66 18.51 7.44
CA SER A 185 -14.58 18.56 8.90
C SER A 185 -13.64 19.64 9.48
N LEU A 186 -13.04 20.47 8.62
CA LEU A 186 -12.25 21.63 9.04
C LEU A 186 -13.16 22.80 9.46
N SER A 187 -12.54 23.82 10.07
CA SER A 187 -13.23 25.07 10.44
C SER A 187 -13.73 25.84 9.21
N ASP A 188 -14.73 26.70 9.38
CA ASP A 188 -15.26 27.50 8.27
C ASP A 188 -14.24 28.54 7.76
N GLU A 189 -13.32 29.01 8.60
CA GLU A 189 -12.18 29.83 8.17
C GLU A 189 -11.30 29.07 7.17
N CYS A 190 -10.99 27.80 7.45
CA CYS A 190 -10.26 26.93 6.51
C CYS A 190 -11.03 26.77 5.18
N LYS A 191 -12.36 26.67 5.21
CA LYS A 191 -13.19 26.50 4.00
C LYS A 191 -13.17 27.76 3.12
N VAL A 192 -13.29 28.94 3.72
CA VAL A 192 -13.14 30.22 2.98
C VAL A 192 -11.75 30.31 2.34
N THR A 193 -10.68 29.96 3.06
CA THR A 193 -9.33 29.93 2.47
C THR A 193 -9.22 28.90 1.34
N MET A 194 -9.85 27.73 1.45
CA MET A 194 -9.88 26.74 0.36
C MET A 194 -10.62 27.27 -0.88
N GLU A 195 -11.72 27.99 -0.72
CA GLU A 195 -12.44 28.65 -1.82
C GLU A 195 -11.57 29.71 -2.52
N GLU A 196 -10.87 30.56 -1.76
CA GLU A 196 -9.92 31.54 -2.29
C GLU A 196 -8.76 30.88 -3.06
N VAL A 197 -8.21 29.79 -2.52
CA VAL A 197 -7.17 29.00 -3.19
C VAL A 197 -7.71 28.45 -4.51
N MET A 198 -8.86 27.77 -4.51
CA MET A 198 -9.46 27.20 -5.73
C MET A 198 -9.81 28.27 -6.77
N LEU A 199 -10.28 29.46 -6.35
CA LEU A 199 -10.51 30.58 -7.26
C LEU A 199 -9.19 31.03 -7.92
N SER A 200 -8.13 31.22 -7.13
CA SER A 200 -6.81 31.60 -7.66
C SER A 200 -6.18 30.54 -8.57
N TRP A 201 -6.55 29.27 -8.40
CA TRP A 201 -5.98 28.15 -9.15
C TRP A 201 -6.62 27.94 -10.53
N ARG A 202 -7.83 28.44 -10.78
CA ARG A 202 -8.51 28.33 -12.08
C ARG A 202 -7.73 28.95 -13.23
N ASP A 203 -6.96 30.02 -12.96
CA ASP A 203 -6.21 30.77 -13.96
C ASP A 203 -4.70 30.43 -14.04
N ARG A 204 -4.13 29.79 -13.01
CA ARG A 204 -2.68 29.47 -12.95
C ARG A 204 -2.26 28.55 -14.09
N GLY A 205 -1.36 29.02 -14.94
CA GLY A 205 -0.82 28.22 -16.04
C GLY A 205 -1.78 28.03 -17.22
N ARG A 206 -2.97 28.63 -17.22
CA ARG A 206 -3.99 28.57 -18.29
C ARG A 206 -3.58 29.31 -19.58
N GLY A 207 -2.37 29.88 -19.64
CA GLY A 207 -1.86 30.66 -20.77
C GLY A 207 -2.25 32.14 -20.76
N GLY A 208 -3.03 32.59 -19.77
CA GLY A 208 -3.34 34.00 -19.51
C GLY A 208 -2.31 34.70 -18.62
N GLY A 209 -2.76 35.74 -17.91
CA GLY A 209 -1.91 36.62 -17.08
C GLY A 209 -1.23 36.00 -15.84
N THR A 210 -1.35 34.69 -15.60
CA THR A 210 -0.80 34.03 -14.40
C THR A 210 -0.03 32.76 -14.75
N HIS A 211 1.24 32.69 -14.36
CA HIS A 211 2.08 31.49 -14.48
C HIS A 211 1.63 30.39 -13.50
N LEU A 212 2.10 29.15 -13.71
CA LEU A 212 1.72 28.02 -12.85
C LEU A 212 2.16 28.22 -11.38
N ASP A 213 3.29 28.87 -11.17
CA ASP A 213 3.82 29.26 -9.84
C ASP A 213 3.05 30.39 -9.15
N GLY A 214 1.97 30.89 -9.77
CA GLY A 214 1.16 32.00 -9.28
C GLY A 214 1.77 33.38 -9.51
N THR A 215 2.94 33.48 -10.15
CA THR A 215 3.50 34.78 -10.54
C THR A 215 2.75 35.38 -11.72
N SER A 216 2.59 36.70 -11.73
CA SER A 216 1.94 37.41 -12.83
C SER A 216 2.82 37.37 -14.09
N ALA A 217 2.23 36.99 -15.21
CA ALA A 217 2.87 37.08 -16.51
C ALA A 217 3.02 38.56 -16.94
N ALA A 218 4.02 38.84 -17.78
CA ALA A 218 4.17 40.17 -18.35
C ALA A 218 2.95 40.52 -19.22
N PRO A 219 2.43 41.77 -19.17
CA PRO A 219 1.25 42.15 -19.93
C PRO A 219 1.55 42.14 -21.44
N VAL A 220 1.07 41.10 -22.12
CA VAL A 220 0.89 41.08 -23.57
C VAL A 220 -0.48 41.66 -23.92
N SER A 221 -0.59 42.34 -25.06
CA SER A 221 -1.73 43.21 -25.39
C SER A 221 -3.11 42.54 -25.50
N ASP A 222 -3.15 41.21 -25.49
CA ASP A 222 -4.38 40.39 -25.57
C ASP A 222 -4.63 39.56 -24.28
N ALA A 223 -3.90 39.83 -23.18
CA ALA A 223 -3.90 39.01 -21.96
C ALA A 223 -5.17 39.07 -21.08
N ASP A 224 -6.04 40.06 -21.27
CA ASP A 224 -7.17 40.36 -20.37
C ASP A 224 -8.45 39.54 -20.65
N VAL A 225 -8.46 38.67 -21.67
CA VAL A 225 -9.62 37.83 -21.98
C VAL A 225 -9.45 36.43 -21.39
N SER A 226 -9.85 36.26 -20.14
CA SER A 226 -10.02 34.92 -19.54
C SER A 226 -11.15 34.19 -20.27
N LEU A 227 -10.79 33.17 -21.05
CA LEU A 227 -11.78 32.27 -21.65
C LEU A 227 -12.51 31.49 -20.55
N PRO A 228 -13.83 31.26 -20.69
CA PRO A 228 -14.56 30.46 -19.72
C PRO A 228 -14.01 29.02 -19.65
N LEU A 229 -14.17 28.39 -18.49
CA LEU A 229 -13.78 26.99 -18.27
C LEU A 229 -14.51 26.06 -19.25
N GLY A 230 -13.80 25.04 -19.74
CA GLY A 230 -14.39 23.97 -20.52
C GLY A 230 -15.25 23.02 -19.67
N PRO A 231 -16.05 22.14 -20.30
CA PRO A 231 -16.78 21.09 -19.59
C PRO A 231 -15.79 20.14 -18.89
N GLY A 232 -16.15 19.66 -17.69
CA GLY A 232 -15.27 18.86 -16.85
C GLY A 232 -14.16 19.63 -16.12
N GLU A 233 -13.92 20.91 -16.41
CA GLU A 233 -12.82 21.67 -15.79
C GLU A 233 -13.25 22.27 -14.44
N TRP A 234 -12.60 21.87 -13.34
CA TRP A 234 -12.86 22.36 -11.97
C TRP A 234 -14.30 22.15 -11.44
N GLU A 235 -15.01 21.13 -11.95
CA GLU A 235 -16.36 20.75 -11.48
C GLU A 235 -16.37 20.23 -10.03
N ASP A 236 -15.35 19.44 -9.64
CA ASP A 236 -15.23 18.77 -8.33
C ASP A 236 -13.96 19.26 -7.58
N ALA A 237 -13.74 20.58 -7.57
CA ALA A 237 -12.59 21.20 -6.92
C ALA A 237 -12.46 20.81 -5.43
N LEU A 238 -11.30 20.27 -5.02
CA LEU A 238 -11.14 19.67 -3.68
C LEU A 238 -10.92 20.67 -2.54
N GLY A 239 -10.58 21.94 -2.84
CA GLY A 239 -10.14 22.93 -1.86
C GLY A 239 -8.61 23.04 -1.71
N LEU A 240 -7.88 22.01 -2.15
CA LEU A 240 -6.42 21.98 -2.25
C LEU A 240 -6.00 21.47 -3.64
N PRO A 241 -4.87 21.93 -4.20
CA PRO A 241 -4.35 21.41 -5.46
C PRO A 241 -3.91 19.94 -5.32
N LEU A 242 -4.07 19.18 -6.40
CA LEU A 242 -3.78 17.75 -6.48
C LEU A 242 -2.79 17.46 -7.64
N CYS A 243 -1.83 16.57 -7.37
CA CYS A 243 -0.93 15.99 -8.34
C CYS A 243 -0.99 14.46 -8.23
N LEU A 244 -1.21 13.78 -9.35
CA LEU A 244 -1.15 12.33 -9.44
C LEU A 244 0.19 11.91 -10.05
N VAL A 245 0.92 11.05 -9.35
CA VAL A 245 2.24 10.55 -9.76
C VAL A 245 2.15 9.04 -9.93
N CYS A 246 2.20 8.57 -11.18
CA CYS A 246 2.23 7.14 -11.48
C CYS A 246 3.68 6.68 -11.62
N GLN A 247 4.16 6.02 -10.58
CA GLN A 247 5.53 5.53 -10.46
C GLN A 247 5.75 4.24 -11.26
N ASN A 248 7.02 3.92 -11.49
CA ASN A 248 7.50 2.70 -12.13
C ASN A 248 7.03 2.52 -13.59
N ALA A 249 7.02 3.61 -14.38
CA ALA A 249 6.54 3.60 -15.77
C ALA A 249 7.31 2.64 -16.71
N GLU A 250 8.51 2.17 -16.33
CA GLU A 250 9.20 1.08 -17.02
C GLU A 250 8.41 -0.24 -17.02
N LYS A 251 7.49 -0.42 -16.08
CA LYS A 251 6.58 -1.59 -16.04
C LYS A 251 5.58 -1.59 -17.20
N MET A 252 5.38 -0.49 -17.92
CA MET A 252 4.60 -0.49 -19.17
C MET A 252 5.24 -1.45 -20.21
N GLU A 253 6.57 -1.48 -20.32
CA GLU A 253 7.28 -2.41 -21.20
C GLU A 253 7.13 -3.87 -20.73
N TYR A 254 7.01 -4.09 -19.41
CA TYR A 254 6.71 -5.40 -18.84
C TYR A 254 5.27 -5.87 -19.17
N LEU A 255 4.28 -4.97 -19.07
CA LEU A 255 2.88 -5.27 -19.43
C LEU A 255 2.74 -5.62 -20.91
N GLU A 256 3.36 -4.86 -21.82
CA GLU A 256 3.38 -5.18 -23.26
C GLU A 256 3.98 -6.57 -23.53
N LYS A 257 5.12 -6.88 -22.90
CA LYS A 257 5.86 -8.13 -23.16
C LYS A 257 5.26 -9.37 -22.51
N THR A 258 4.63 -9.24 -21.34
CA THR A 258 4.19 -10.39 -20.54
C THR A 258 2.69 -10.56 -20.46
N GLN A 259 1.94 -9.45 -20.46
CA GLN A 259 0.46 -9.44 -20.43
C GLN A 259 -0.14 -9.12 -21.79
N GLY A 260 0.69 -8.88 -22.82
CA GLY A 260 0.25 -8.69 -24.19
C GLY A 260 -0.41 -7.35 -24.49
N TRP A 261 -0.37 -6.38 -23.56
CA TRP A 261 -0.94 -5.04 -23.75
C TRP A 261 -0.43 -4.38 -25.05
N LYS A 262 -1.26 -3.53 -25.66
CA LYS A 262 -0.93 -2.69 -26.82
C LYS A 262 -0.96 -1.22 -26.41
N GLU A 263 -0.73 -0.36 -27.39
CA GLU A 263 -0.75 1.08 -27.20
C GLU A 263 -2.16 1.60 -26.88
N GLU A 264 -3.22 0.94 -27.40
CA GLU A 264 -4.61 1.31 -27.06
C GLU A 264 -4.95 1.16 -25.58
N GLU A 265 -4.50 0.12 -24.87
CA GLU A 265 -4.76 -0.04 -23.44
C GLU A 265 -4.05 1.05 -22.61
N PHE A 266 -2.82 1.42 -22.97
CA PHE A 266 -2.11 2.54 -22.33
C PHE A 266 -2.79 3.90 -22.59
N ASP A 267 -3.27 4.13 -23.82
CA ASP A 267 -4.04 5.33 -24.17
C ASP A 267 -5.39 5.39 -23.43
N VAL A 268 -6.09 4.26 -23.29
CA VAL A 268 -7.35 4.16 -22.53
C VAL A 268 -7.11 4.49 -21.06
N VAL A 269 -6.09 3.90 -20.41
CA VAL A 269 -5.68 4.27 -19.04
C VAL A 269 -5.46 5.78 -18.95
N LEU A 270 -4.70 6.36 -19.88
CA LEU A 270 -4.40 7.79 -19.90
C LEU A 270 -5.66 8.66 -20.10
N GLN A 271 -6.61 8.26 -20.97
CA GLN A 271 -7.87 8.99 -21.18
C GLN A 271 -8.73 8.98 -19.91
N PHE A 272 -8.87 7.83 -19.24
CA PHE A 272 -9.58 7.73 -17.98
C PHE A 272 -8.97 8.63 -16.89
N MET A 273 -7.66 8.51 -16.63
CA MET A 273 -7.00 9.30 -15.58
C MET A 273 -7.08 10.81 -15.87
N ARG A 274 -6.87 11.23 -17.13
CA ARG A 274 -7.02 12.64 -17.53
C ARG A 274 -8.44 13.17 -17.32
N THR A 275 -9.46 12.36 -17.60
CA THR A 275 -10.87 12.77 -17.46
C THR A 275 -11.24 13.06 -16.01
N VAL A 276 -10.90 12.14 -15.09
CA VAL A 276 -11.25 12.32 -13.67
C VAL A 276 -10.42 13.40 -12.99
N LEU A 277 -9.14 13.55 -13.35
CA LEU A 277 -8.28 14.60 -12.81
C LEU A 277 -8.65 16.00 -13.29
N LEU A 278 -9.25 16.14 -14.49
CA LEU A 278 -9.73 17.43 -15.02
C LEU A 278 -10.76 18.08 -14.10
N LYS A 279 -11.66 17.28 -13.51
CA LYS A 279 -12.70 17.74 -12.57
C LYS A 279 -12.11 18.33 -11.30
N HIS A 280 -10.93 17.87 -10.89
CA HIS A 280 -10.20 18.38 -9.73
C HIS A 280 -9.17 19.48 -10.07
N GLY A 281 -9.01 19.83 -11.36
CA GLY A 281 -7.96 20.75 -11.82
C GLY A 281 -6.54 20.21 -11.61
N ALA A 282 -6.41 18.89 -11.48
CA ALA A 282 -5.19 18.23 -11.03
C ALA A 282 -4.15 18.04 -12.15
N SER A 283 -2.91 17.76 -11.75
CA SER A 283 -1.85 17.34 -12.67
C SER A 283 -1.63 15.83 -12.69
N LEU A 284 -1.08 15.32 -13.80
CA LEU A 284 -0.65 13.93 -13.95
C LEU A 284 0.81 13.89 -14.42
N ILE A 285 1.63 13.04 -13.81
CA ILE A 285 2.99 12.76 -14.26
C ILE A 285 3.36 11.30 -14.07
N TYR A 286 4.06 10.72 -15.04
CA TYR A 286 4.66 9.39 -14.92
C TYR A 286 6.14 9.50 -14.57
N THR A 287 6.62 8.60 -13.71
CA THR A 287 8.03 8.56 -13.30
C THR A 287 8.61 7.15 -13.40
N THR A 288 9.86 7.07 -13.86
CA THR A 288 10.69 5.87 -13.86
C THR A 288 11.81 6.08 -12.84
N PRO A 289 12.09 5.13 -11.93
CA PRO A 289 13.16 5.24 -10.96
C PRO A 289 14.51 5.59 -11.61
N SER A 290 15.29 6.42 -10.93
CA SER A 290 16.59 6.95 -11.40
C SER A 290 16.58 7.78 -12.70
N THR A 291 15.43 7.95 -13.38
CA THR A 291 15.31 8.67 -14.65
C THR A 291 14.91 10.12 -14.42
N PRO A 292 15.65 11.13 -14.94
CA PRO A 292 15.29 12.53 -14.80
C PRO A 292 13.93 12.83 -15.43
N SER A 293 13.03 13.45 -14.67
CA SER A 293 11.68 13.83 -15.09
C SER A 293 11.41 15.32 -14.84
N GLN A 294 10.23 15.81 -15.22
CA GLN A 294 9.78 17.16 -14.89
C GLN A 294 9.17 17.27 -13.47
N LEU A 295 9.24 16.21 -12.65
CA LEU A 295 8.62 16.17 -11.33
C LEU A 295 9.04 17.33 -10.42
N PRO A 296 10.34 17.69 -10.27
CA PRO A 296 10.72 18.82 -9.42
C PRO A 296 10.09 20.12 -9.89
N SER A 297 10.21 20.44 -11.19
CA SER A 297 9.61 21.64 -11.77
C SER A 297 8.09 21.69 -11.55
N LEU A 298 7.38 20.57 -11.75
CA LEU A 298 5.93 20.50 -11.59
C LEU A 298 5.50 20.73 -10.14
N ILE A 299 6.13 20.03 -9.19
CA ILE A 299 5.81 20.13 -7.75
C ILE A 299 6.19 21.50 -7.21
N HIS A 300 7.37 22.03 -7.54
CA HIS A 300 7.84 23.32 -7.04
C HIS A 300 6.99 24.47 -7.58
N SER A 301 6.65 24.48 -8.88
CA SER A 301 5.68 25.43 -9.43
C SER A 301 4.30 25.28 -8.77
N SER A 302 3.81 24.05 -8.57
CA SER A 302 2.52 23.83 -7.92
C SER A 302 2.48 24.33 -6.46
N LEU A 303 3.61 24.33 -5.75
CA LEU A 303 3.71 24.92 -4.41
C LEU A 303 3.87 26.45 -4.43
N GLY A 304 3.87 27.10 -5.60
CA GLY A 304 4.17 28.52 -5.75
C GLY A 304 5.59 28.87 -5.29
N ILE A 305 6.56 28.05 -5.70
CA ILE A 305 7.99 28.32 -5.54
C ILE A 305 8.49 28.82 -6.90
N HIS A 306 8.85 30.10 -6.96
CA HIS A 306 9.36 30.75 -8.16
C HIS A 306 10.89 30.76 -8.15
N SER A 307 11.52 30.23 -9.21
CA SER A 307 12.95 30.41 -9.46
C SER A 307 13.19 31.80 -10.02
N LEU A 308 14.10 32.57 -9.40
CA LEU A 308 14.45 33.91 -9.86
C LEU A 308 15.27 33.86 -11.15
N LEU A 309 15.90 32.72 -11.42
CA LEU A 309 16.88 32.50 -12.48
C LEU A 309 16.32 31.70 -13.68
N LYS A 310 15.40 30.77 -13.45
CA LYS A 310 14.97 29.77 -14.45
C LYS A 310 13.47 29.85 -14.75
N LYS A 311 13.14 30.50 -15.87
CA LYS A 311 11.77 30.62 -16.40
C LYS A 311 11.45 29.61 -17.50
N HIS A 312 11.78 28.33 -17.28
CA HIS A 312 11.43 27.27 -18.23
C HIS A 312 10.00 26.76 -17.95
N PRO A 313 9.04 26.95 -18.85
CA PRO A 313 7.70 26.41 -18.68
C PRO A 313 7.72 24.88 -18.78
N LEU A 314 6.77 24.22 -18.09
CA LEU A 314 6.59 22.78 -18.20
C LEU A 314 6.23 22.40 -19.64
N LYS A 315 6.92 21.39 -20.16
CA LYS A 315 6.59 20.78 -21.45
C LYS A 315 5.60 19.65 -21.22
N HIS A 316 4.34 19.88 -21.55
CA HIS A 316 3.33 18.82 -21.58
C HIS A 316 3.73 17.70 -22.56
N ASN A 317 3.33 16.47 -22.25
CA ASN A 317 3.46 15.32 -23.12
C ASN A 317 2.32 14.33 -22.85
N VAL A 318 1.64 13.93 -23.92
CA VAL A 318 0.61 12.87 -23.93
C VAL A 318 0.85 11.83 -25.03
N ILE A 319 2.08 11.78 -25.57
CA ILE A 319 2.44 10.98 -26.75
C ILE A 319 3.56 9.97 -26.43
N ASP A 320 4.63 10.40 -25.75
CA ASP A 320 5.68 9.49 -25.29
C ASP A 320 5.19 8.81 -23.99
N ARG A 321 4.67 7.58 -24.13
CA ARG A 321 3.79 6.91 -23.16
C ARG A 321 4.37 6.69 -21.76
N ASP A 322 5.69 6.58 -21.64
CA ASP A 322 6.43 6.41 -20.37
C ASP A 322 6.80 7.76 -19.71
N LYS A 323 6.65 8.88 -20.42
CA LYS A 323 7.05 10.23 -19.98
C LYS A 323 5.88 11.22 -19.96
N ILE A 324 4.69 10.74 -19.64
CA ILE A 324 3.47 11.58 -19.57
C ILE A 324 3.66 12.72 -18.57
N VAL A 325 3.30 13.93 -19.01
CA VAL A 325 3.24 15.14 -18.18
C VAL A 325 2.02 15.95 -18.62
N VAL A 326 1.03 16.06 -17.74
CA VAL A 326 -0.18 16.86 -17.91
C VAL A 326 -0.18 17.92 -16.79
N PRO A 327 0.28 19.16 -17.08
CA PRO A 327 0.22 20.25 -16.11
C PRO A 327 -1.22 20.66 -15.77
N PRO A 328 -1.46 21.30 -14.61
CA PRO A 328 -2.76 21.89 -14.28
C PRO A 328 -3.19 22.92 -15.35
N ASN A 329 -4.49 23.03 -15.60
CA ASN A 329 -5.10 23.94 -16.60
C ASN A 329 -4.62 23.78 -18.05
N TRP A 330 -3.86 22.74 -18.40
CA TRP A 330 -3.48 22.46 -19.80
C TRP A 330 -4.51 21.62 -20.55
N ASP A 331 -5.13 20.64 -19.89
CA ASP A 331 -5.97 19.63 -20.55
C ASP A 331 -7.41 20.12 -20.80
N SER A 332 -8.20 19.35 -21.55
CA SER A 332 -9.63 19.62 -21.81
C SER A 332 -10.27 18.43 -22.52
N TRP A 333 -11.60 18.22 -22.44
CA TRP A 333 -12.30 17.12 -23.13
C TRP A 333 -11.93 16.96 -24.61
N GLY A 334 -11.74 18.07 -25.35
CA GLY A 334 -11.32 18.04 -26.75
C GLY A 334 -9.94 17.39 -26.96
N LYS A 335 -8.99 17.61 -26.04
CA LYS A 335 -7.64 16.99 -26.08
C LYS A 335 -7.64 15.54 -25.59
N ILE A 336 -8.60 15.15 -24.76
CA ILE A 336 -8.74 13.77 -24.26
C ILE A 336 -9.36 12.90 -25.36
N ARG A 337 -10.46 13.37 -25.96
CA ARG A 337 -11.24 12.63 -26.97
C ARG A 337 -10.46 12.34 -28.26
N VAL A 338 -9.47 13.16 -28.63
CA VAL A 338 -8.65 12.95 -29.84
C VAL A 338 -7.45 12.02 -29.65
N LEU A 339 -7.18 11.52 -28.44
CA LEU A 339 -6.07 10.57 -28.23
C LEU A 339 -6.38 9.21 -28.88
N ARG A 340 -7.57 8.67 -28.60
CA ARG A 340 -8.16 7.51 -29.29
C ARG A 340 -9.66 7.71 -29.48
N GLU A 341 -10.16 7.24 -30.63
CA GLU A 341 -11.58 7.17 -30.94
C GLU A 341 -12.31 6.16 -30.03
N GLY A 342 -13.63 6.31 -29.88
CA GLY A 342 -14.46 5.42 -29.06
C GLY A 342 -14.52 5.78 -27.56
N PHE A 343 -13.66 6.68 -27.06
CA PHE A 343 -13.69 7.10 -25.67
C PHE A 343 -14.79 8.14 -25.37
N ASP A 344 -15.68 7.79 -24.44
CA ASP A 344 -16.76 8.66 -23.98
C ASP A 344 -16.39 9.41 -22.69
N VAL A 345 -15.70 10.54 -22.88
CA VAL A 345 -15.28 11.46 -21.81
C VAL A 345 -16.45 12.01 -20.97
N GLU A 346 -17.66 12.12 -21.54
CA GLU A 346 -18.82 12.67 -20.82
C GLU A 346 -19.42 11.65 -19.86
N ARG A 347 -19.55 10.39 -20.32
CA ARG A 347 -19.92 9.25 -19.46
C ARG A 347 -18.92 9.06 -18.32
N VAL A 348 -17.62 9.09 -18.61
CA VAL A 348 -16.56 8.93 -17.59
C VAL A 348 -16.53 10.12 -16.60
N SER A 349 -16.73 11.34 -17.08
CA SER A 349 -16.84 12.53 -16.22
C SER A 349 -18.06 12.46 -15.29
N SER A 350 -19.19 11.93 -15.79
CA SER A 350 -20.43 11.81 -15.03
C SER A 350 -20.37 10.67 -14.01
N GLY A 351 -19.86 9.50 -14.42
CA GLY A 351 -19.67 8.35 -13.53
C GLY A 351 -18.71 8.62 -12.38
N TRP A 352 -17.75 9.53 -12.56
CA TRP A 352 -16.86 9.95 -11.47
C TRP A 352 -17.57 10.78 -10.41
N THR A 353 -18.58 11.58 -10.79
CA THR A 353 -19.42 12.28 -9.80
C THR A 353 -20.27 11.27 -9.01
N ILE A 354 -20.74 10.18 -9.63
CA ILE A 354 -21.43 9.07 -8.94
C ILE A 354 -20.47 8.33 -7.97
N ASP A 355 -19.22 8.10 -8.39
CA ASP A 355 -18.18 7.50 -7.53
C ASP A 355 -17.84 8.35 -6.30
N LEU A 356 -17.92 9.68 -6.42
CA LEU A 356 -17.56 10.61 -5.34
C LEU A 356 -18.75 11.10 -4.50
N ASP A 357 -19.98 10.71 -4.84
CA ASP A 357 -21.20 10.91 -4.04
C ASP A 357 -21.52 9.65 -3.20
N GLN A 358 -20.50 9.18 -2.46
CA GLN A 358 -20.58 8.01 -1.60
C GLN A 358 -20.08 8.32 -0.18
N PRO A 359 -20.66 7.71 0.87
CA PRO A 359 -20.14 7.81 2.23
C PRO A 359 -18.75 7.18 2.37
N PHE A 360 -17.93 7.71 3.30
CA PHE A 360 -16.61 7.17 3.60
C PHE A 360 -16.34 7.08 5.12
N PRO A 361 -15.82 5.95 5.63
CA PRO A 361 -15.60 4.68 4.92
C PRO A 361 -16.92 4.09 4.40
N ALA A 362 -16.84 3.17 3.44
CA ALA A 362 -18.01 2.43 2.97
C ALA A 362 -18.75 1.82 4.19
N PRO A 363 -20.09 1.98 4.28
CA PRO A 363 -20.85 1.48 5.40
C PRO A 363 -20.86 -0.04 5.34
N ARG A 364 -20.00 -0.68 6.15
CA ARG A 364 -20.07 -2.12 6.38
C ARG A 364 -21.52 -2.50 6.65
N ALA A 365 -22.06 -3.42 5.85
CA ALA A 365 -23.38 -3.98 6.07
C ALA A 365 -23.47 -4.47 7.53
N SER A 366 -24.17 -3.71 8.37
CA SER A 366 -24.36 -4.09 9.76
C SER A 366 -25.38 -5.22 9.77
N SER A 367 -24.93 -6.42 10.10
CA SER A 367 -25.83 -7.49 10.56
C SER A 367 -26.81 -6.87 11.55
N PRO A 368 -28.13 -7.02 11.36
CA PRO A 368 -29.12 -6.26 12.11
C PRO A 368 -28.92 -6.55 13.60
N SER A 369 -28.62 -5.49 14.36
CA SER A 369 -28.40 -5.60 15.79
C SER A 369 -29.68 -6.08 16.45
N SER A 370 -29.63 -7.26 17.05
CA SER A 370 -30.74 -7.87 17.79
C SER A 370 -31.25 -6.95 18.90
N GLU A 371 -32.48 -6.47 18.76
CA GLU A 371 -33.26 -5.94 19.88
C GLU A 371 -33.65 -7.07 20.85
N PRO A 372 -33.89 -6.77 22.13
CA PRO A 372 -33.90 -7.79 23.18
C PRO A 372 -35.17 -8.64 23.20
N GLU A 373 -34.95 -9.95 23.29
CA GLU A 373 -35.78 -11.00 23.91
C GLU A 373 -37.27 -10.69 24.13
N THR A 374 -38.13 -11.37 23.37
CA THR A 374 -39.43 -11.84 23.89
C THR A 374 -39.70 -13.26 23.41
N GLU A 375 -39.84 -14.18 24.35
CA GLU A 375 -40.08 -15.61 24.10
C GLU A 375 -41.50 -15.86 23.57
N HIS A 376 -41.66 -16.57 22.43
CA HIS A 376 -42.58 -17.73 22.33
C HIS A 376 -42.52 -18.50 20.99
N THR A 377 -41.97 -19.71 21.06
CA THR A 377 -42.41 -21.00 20.45
C THR A 377 -42.84 -21.17 18.97
N THR A 378 -42.38 -22.33 18.45
CA THR A 378 -42.96 -23.29 17.48
C THR A 378 -42.80 -23.08 15.97
N ASP A 379 -41.95 -23.96 15.43
CA ASP A 379 -42.14 -24.87 14.29
C ASP A 379 -42.12 -24.36 12.83
N GLU A 380 -41.16 -24.94 12.09
CA GLU A 380 -41.17 -25.35 10.67
C GLU A 380 -41.70 -24.37 9.59
N ASP A 381 -40.78 -23.87 8.75
CA ASP A 381 -40.84 -24.07 7.28
C ASP A 381 -39.48 -23.73 6.63
N ASP A 382 -39.24 -24.26 5.42
CA ASP A 382 -38.02 -24.09 4.63
C ASP A 382 -37.79 -22.63 4.17
N ASP A 383 -36.53 -22.16 4.23
CA ASP A 383 -36.01 -21.16 3.30
C ASP A 383 -34.54 -21.48 2.96
N GLU A 384 -34.23 -21.53 1.67
CA GLU A 384 -32.85 -21.70 1.17
C GLU A 384 -32.06 -20.41 1.45
N GLU A 385 -31.23 -20.39 2.50
CA GLU A 385 -30.16 -19.39 2.61
C GLU A 385 -29.11 -19.64 1.51
N GLY A 386 -29.41 -19.15 0.31
CA GLY A 386 -28.38 -18.80 -0.65
C GLY A 386 -27.47 -17.77 -0.01
N ASP A 387 -26.18 -18.07 0.05
CA ASP A 387 -25.11 -17.16 0.49
C ASP A 387 -24.91 -16.07 -0.57
N ASP A 388 -25.95 -15.24 -0.75
CA ASP A 388 -25.88 -13.94 -1.41
C ASP A 388 -25.06 -13.02 -0.49
N LEU A 389 -23.75 -13.23 -0.53
CA LEU A 389 -22.76 -12.25 -0.13
C LEU A 389 -23.15 -10.93 -0.81
N ALA A 390 -23.76 -10.05 -0.04
CA ALA A 390 -23.99 -8.66 -0.44
C ALA A 390 -22.63 -7.96 -0.49
N GLU A 391 -21.86 -8.25 -1.55
CA GLU A 391 -20.72 -7.45 -1.97
C GLU A 391 -21.18 -5.99 -2.01
N ASP A 392 -20.32 -5.08 -1.51
CA ASP A 392 -20.55 -3.64 -1.55
C ASP A 392 -20.58 -3.18 -3.02
N ALA A 393 -21.72 -3.38 -3.69
CA ALA A 393 -21.87 -3.23 -5.12
C ALA A 393 -21.67 -1.76 -5.52
N ASP A 394 -20.64 -1.52 -6.31
CA ASP A 394 -20.37 -0.19 -6.86
C ASP A 394 -21.60 0.33 -7.64
N PRO A 395 -21.98 1.61 -7.49
CA PRO A 395 -23.23 2.12 -8.01
C PRO A 395 -23.31 2.07 -9.53
N GLU A 396 -24.54 1.94 -10.05
CA GLU A 396 -24.81 1.95 -11.48
C GLU A 396 -24.22 3.21 -12.15
N GLY A 397 -23.41 3.02 -13.19
CA GLY A 397 -22.74 4.11 -13.90
C GLY A 397 -21.40 4.57 -13.30
N SER A 398 -20.91 3.93 -12.23
CA SER A 398 -19.56 4.14 -11.67
C SER A 398 -18.47 4.15 -12.75
N THR A 399 -17.55 5.10 -12.65
CA THR A 399 -16.33 5.15 -13.48
C THR A 399 -15.28 4.15 -13.00
N VAL A 400 -15.26 3.77 -11.71
CA VAL A 400 -14.43 2.66 -11.21
C VAL A 400 -14.78 1.36 -11.92
N THR A 401 -16.05 0.97 -12.00
CA THR A 401 -16.45 -0.28 -12.68
C THR A 401 -16.21 -0.22 -14.18
N LEU A 402 -16.47 0.93 -14.81
CA LEU A 402 -16.13 1.14 -16.23
C LEU A 402 -14.62 0.99 -16.47
N TYR A 403 -13.78 1.58 -15.61
CA TYR A 403 -12.33 1.49 -15.70
C TYR A 403 -11.84 0.04 -15.55
N GLU A 404 -12.27 -0.66 -14.51
CA GLU A 404 -11.87 -2.05 -14.23
C GLU A 404 -12.37 -3.02 -15.33
N SER A 405 -13.50 -2.73 -15.97
CA SER A 405 -13.98 -3.49 -17.14
C SER A 405 -13.09 -3.33 -18.37
N CYS A 406 -12.46 -2.16 -18.55
CA CYS A 406 -11.54 -1.85 -19.66
C CYS A 406 -10.08 -2.20 -19.34
N VAL A 407 -9.70 -2.19 -18.06
CA VAL A 407 -8.33 -2.34 -17.57
C VAL A 407 -8.34 -3.46 -16.54
N GLN A 408 -8.33 -4.70 -17.03
CA GLN A 408 -8.57 -5.90 -16.22
C GLN A 408 -7.29 -6.37 -15.49
N ASP A 409 -7.47 -7.02 -14.33
CA ASP A 409 -6.37 -7.65 -13.60
C ASP A 409 -6.01 -9.01 -14.25
N PRO A 410 -4.77 -9.20 -14.76
CA PRO A 410 -4.37 -10.44 -15.41
C PRO A 410 -4.39 -11.67 -14.48
N THR A 411 -4.41 -11.47 -13.16
CA THR A 411 -4.57 -12.58 -12.20
C THR A 411 -6.01 -13.11 -12.16
N MET A 412 -7.02 -12.28 -12.45
CA MET A 412 -8.42 -12.73 -12.56
C MET A 412 -8.61 -13.65 -13.77
N ASP A 413 -8.00 -13.30 -14.90
CA ASP A 413 -7.98 -14.16 -16.10
C ASP A 413 -7.28 -15.50 -15.83
N ALA A 414 -6.13 -15.48 -15.15
CA ALA A 414 -5.43 -16.70 -14.76
C ALA A 414 -6.29 -17.59 -13.85
N LEU A 415 -7.04 -17.00 -12.91
CA LEU A 415 -7.98 -17.72 -12.04
C LEU A 415 -9.19 -18.26 -12.82
N GLN A 416 -9.78 -17.51 -13.76
CA GLN A 416 -10.84 -18.02 -14.62
C GLN A 416 -10.38 -19.15 -15.54
N ILE A 417 -9.15 -19.09 -16.06
CA ILE A 417 -8.58 -20.15 -16.90
C ILE A 417 -8.28 -21.41 -16.07
N ALA A 418 -7.72 -21.26 -14.87
CA ALA A 418 -7.50 -22.38 -13.94
C ALA A 418 -8.81 -22.99 -13.42
N GLY A 419 -9.83 -22.16 -13.15
CA GLY A 419 -11.16 -22.59 -12.72
C GLY A 419 -11.91 -23.47 -13.73
N ARG A 420 -11.46 -23.50 -15.00
CA ARG A 420 -12.03 -24.38 -16.04
C ARG A 420 -11.43 -25.79 -16.07
N THR A 421 -10.37 -26.06 -15.32
CA THR A 421 -9.67 -27.37 -15.33
C THR A 421 -9.53 -28.04 -13.97
N SER A 422 -9.84 -27.37 -12.86
CA SER A 422 -9.99 -28.02 -11.55
C SER A 422 -10.93 -27.27 -10.60
N HIS A 423 -12.04 -27.89 -10.20
CA HIS A 423 -12.87 -27.43 -9.09
C HIS A 423 -12.14 -27.62 -7.76
N SER A 424 -11.42 -26.58 -7.31
CA SER A 424 -10.93 -26.43 -5.93
C SER A 424 -10.45 -24.99 -5.70
N THR A 425 -11.38 -24.03 -5.70
CA THR A 425 -11.08 -22.62 -5.38
C THR A 425 -10.88 -22.36 -3.89
N ASN A 426 -11.12 -23.36 -3.03
CA ASN A 426 -10.87 -23.27 -1.60
C ASN A 426 -9.45 -23.79 -1.31
N LEU A 427 -8.56 -22.90 -0.87
CA LEU A 427 -7.30 -23.27 -0.20
C LEU A 427 -7.54 -23.62 1.28
N GLU A 428 -8.79 -23.53 1.73
CA GLU A 428 -9.26 -23.93 3.04
C GLU A 428 -9.73 -25.39 2.95
N VAL A 429 -9.06 -26.27 3.70
CA VAL A 429 -9.58 -27.62 3.93
C VAL A 429 -10.73 -27.48 4.93
N GLU A 430 -11.96 -27.59 4.44
CA GLU A 430 -13.17 -27.58 5.26
C GLU A 430 -13.06 -28.67 6.32
N THR A 431 -12.82 -28.26 7.57
CA THR A 431 -12.57 -29.21 8.65
C THR A 431 -13.87 -29.86 9.06
N THR A 432 -14.09 -31.11 8.66
CA THR A 432 -15.25 -31.90 9.08
C THR A 432 -15.41 -31.83 10.60
N GLU A 433 -16.60 -31.43 11.06
CA GLU A 433 -16.90 -31.30 12.48
C GLU A 433 -16.52 -32.58 13.25
N THR A 434 -15.80 -32.41 14.36
CA THR A 434 -15.12 -33.52 15.05
C THR A 434 -16.06 -34.66 15.44
N GLN A 435 -17.31 -34.36 15.82
CA GLN A 435 -18.31 -35.37 16.17
C GLN A 435 -18.79 -36.16 14.94
N ASN A 436 -18.95 -35.52 13.78
CA ASN A 436 -19.36 -36.18 12.55
C ASN A 436 -18.26 -37.13 12.04
N PHE A 437 -16.99 -36.70 12.11
CA PHE A 437 -15.86 -37.59 11.81
C PHE A 437 -15.81 -38.80 12.77
N LEU A 438 -15.91 -38.57 14.08
CA LEU A 438 -15.89 -39.64 15.08
C LEU A 438 -17.08 -40.62 14.92
N ALA A 439 -18.28 -40.12 14.60
CA ALA A 439 -19.45 -40.94 14.34
C ALA A 439 -19.30 -41.82 13.07
N GLN A 440 -18.66 -41.30 12.02
CA GLN A 440 -18.32 -42.09 10.84
C GLN A 440 -17.29 -43.19 11.16
N GLN A 441 -16.22 -42.86 11.88
CA GLN A 441 -15.20 -43.83 12.28
C GLN A 441 -15.77 -44.91 13.23
N LEU A 442 -16.68 -44.55 14.13
CA LEU A 442 -17.35 -45.50 15.01
C LEU A 442 -18.17 -46.52 14.21
N LYS A 443 -18.92 -46.10 13.19
CA LYS A 443 -19.65 -47.02 12.28
C LYS A 443 -18.72 -47.98 11.54
N ILE A 444 -17.56 -47.50 11.08
CA ILE A 444 -16.55 -48.35 10.42
C ILE A 444 -16.00 -49.39 11.41
N LEU A 445 -15.72 -48.97 12.65
CA LEU A 445 -15.18 -49.83 13.69
C LEU A 445 -16.21 -50.87 14.18
N GLU A 446 -17.49 -50.51 14.28
CA GLU A 446 -18.58 -51.46 14.53
C GLU A 446 -18.75 -52.47 13.39
N ALA A 447 -18.66 -52.05 12.12
CA ALA A 447 -18.71 -52.95 10.98
C ALA A 447 -17.53 -53.95 10.98
N HIS A 448 -16.32 -53.48 11.30
CA HIS A 448 -15.15 -54.35 11.48
C HIS A 448 -15.30 -55.30 12.67
N ARG A 449 -15.90 -54.83 13.77
CA ARG A 449 -16.20 -55.67 14.94
C ARG A 449 -17.21 -56.76 14.61
N GLN A 450 -18.31 -56.42 13.96
CA GLN A 450 -19.33 -57.41 13.52
C GLN A 450 -18.69 -58.44 12.59
N LYS A 451 -17.90 -58.01 11.62
CA LYS A 451 -17.16 -58.90 10.71
C LYS A 451 -16.21 -59.84 11.45
N ASN A 452 -15.50 -59.38 12.49
CA ASN A 452 -14.65 -60.23 13.33
C ASN A 452 -15.44 -61.16 14.27
N GLU A 453 -16.60 -60.74 14.78
CA GLU A 453 -17.49 -61.61 15.56
C GLU A 453 -18.14 -62.69 14.67
N GLU A 454 -18.43 -62.39 13.40
CA GLU A 454 -18.89 -63.36 12.40
C GLU A 454 -17.81 -64.36 12.01
N THR A 455 -16.59 -63.92 11.66
CA THR A 455 -15.49 -64.85 11.35
C THR A 455 -15.15 -65.74 12.54
N SER A 456 -15.14 -65.21 13.77
CA SER A 456 -14.94 -66.01 14.99
C SER A 456 -16.07 -67.02 15.26
N ARG A 457 -17.32 -66.67 14.94
CA ARG A 457 -18.48 -67.59 14.99
C ARG A 457 -18.41 -68.67 13.90
N GLU A 458 -17.81 -68.37 12.76
CA GLU A 458 -17.63 -69.33 11.66
C GLU A 458 -16.46 -70.30 11.96
N GLU A 459 -15.34 -69.80 12.48
CA GLU A 459 -14.22 -70.63 12.97
C GLU A 459 -14.63 -71.58 14.10
N SER A 460 -15.48 -71.13 15.03
CA SER A 460 -15.99 -71.96 16.12
C SER A 460 -17.06 -72.97 15.67
N ARG A 461 -17.77 -72.72 14.56
CA ARG A 461 -18.66 -73.71 13.91
C ARG A 461 -17.88 -74.84 13.21
N LEU A 462 -16.66 -74.60 12.75
CA LEU A 462 -15.85 -75.56 12.01
C LEU A 462 -15.14 -76.62 12.87
N LYS A 463 -15.39 -76.67 14.20
CA LYS A 463 -14.77 -77.66 15.11
C LYS A 463 -15.76 -78.45 15.98
N PRO A 464 -16.25 -79.60 15.49
CA PRO A 464 -16.71 -80.69 16.35
C PRO A 464 -15.83 -81.95 16.23
N SER A 465 -15.35 -82.42 17.39
CA SER A 465 -14.84 -83.78 17.69
C SER A 465 -13.73 -84.41 16.83
N LEU A 466 -12.61 -84.76 17.48
CA LEU A 466 -12.31 -86.17 17.76
C LEU A 466 -11.38 -86.32 18.98
N VAL A 467 -11.60 -87.38 19.76
CA VAL A 467 -11.13 -87.53 21.15
C VAL A 467 -9.82 -88.33 21.22
N LYS A 468 -8.90 -87.87 22.09
CA LYS A 468 -7.66 -88.54 22.48
C LYS A 468 -7.91 -89.64 23.53
N LYS A 469 -7.23 -90.78 23.41
CA LYS A 469 -6.69 -91.68 24.47
C LYS A 469 -5.87 -92.77 23.76
N THR A 470 -4.71 -93.20 24.26
CA THR A 470 -4.44 -93.68 25.62
C THR A 470 -3.28 -93.01 26.36
N ALA A 471 -3.22 -93.25 27.67
CA ALA A 471 -2.25 -92.79 28.67
C ALA A 471 -1.12 -93.86 28.87
N PRO A 472 -0.21 -93.80 29.87
CA PRO A 472 -0.05 -92.85 30.99
C PRO A 472 1.39 -92.24 30.99
N ASP A 473 2.02 -91.67 32.03
CA ASP A 473 1.83 -91.60 33.50
C ASP A 473 2.09 -90.15 34.06
N GLU A 474 2.27 -90.05 35.38
CA GLU A 474 2.71 -88.95 36.26
C GLU A 474 4.17 -88.49 35.91
N ASP A 475 4.71 -87.31 36.24
CA ASP A 475 4.40 -86.29 37.25
C ASP A 475 5.14 -84.96 36.89
N ASP A 476 4.48 -83.78 36.86
CA ASP A 476 5.12 -82.46 37.12
C ASP A 476 4.07 -81.32 37.24
N HIS A 477 4.29 -80.40 38.18
CA HIS A 477 3.44 -79.24 38.48
C HIS A 477 4.26 -77.94 38.54
N GLN A 478 4.03 -76.98 37.64
CA GLN A 478 3.79 -75.55 38.00
C GLN A 478 3.28 -74.68 36.82
N TYR A 479 2.35 -73.77 37.13
CA TYR A 479 1.74 -72.72 36.28
C TYR A 479 2.74 -71.64 35.79
N GLY A 480 2.54 -70.81 34.75
CA GLY A 480 1.46 -70.61 33.76
C GLY A 480 1.54 -69.20 33.06
N ILE A 481 0.58 -68.87 32.17
CA ILE A 481 0.26 -67.53 31.55
C ILE A 481 0.79 -67.20 30.12
N TYR A 482 -0.02 -66.40 29.40
CA TYR A 482 -0.16 -66.21 27.94
C TYR A 482 0.83 -65.25 27.23
N SER A 483 1.07 -65.46 25.92
CA SER A 483 1.15 -64.40 24.89
C SER A 483 1.05 -64.95 23.45
N ALA A 484 0.45 -64.20 22.53
CA ALA A 484 0.30 -64.55 21.10
C ALA A 484 1.51 -64.10 20.26
N ARG A 485 1.72 -64.71 19.08
CA ARG A 485 2.82 -64.35 18.14
C ARG A 485 2.31 -63.53 16.94
N PRO A 486 2.98 -62.44 16.52
CA PRO A 486 2.52 -61.55 15.46
C PRO A 486 3.27 -61.77 14.13
N SER A 487 3.01 -62.85 13.38
CA SER A 487 3.78 -63.18 12.16
C SER A 487 3.00 -63.15 10.83
N ASP A 488 1.67 -63.26 10.84
CA ASP A 488 0.90 -63.62 9.63
C ASP A 488 0.35 -62.42 8.83
N VAL A 489 0.68 -61.18 9.22
CA VAL A 489 0.15 -59.95 8.59
C VAL A 489 1.14 -59.30 7.60
N LEU A 490 2.40 -59.76 7.55
CA LEU A 490 3.48 -59.05 6.85
C LEU A 490 3.60 -59.39 5.34
N GLU A 491 2.95 -60.45 4.84
CA GLU A 491 3.20 -60.99 3.48
C GLU A 491 2.25 -60.44 2.38
N HIS A 492 1.33 -59.53 2.69
CA HIS A 492 0.28 -59.07 1.75
C HIS A 492 0.37 -57.58 1.33
N ILE A 493 1.47 -56.89 1.64
CA ILE A 493 1.69 -55.48 1.25
C ILE A 493 2.77 -55.42 0.16
N GLY A 494 2.43 -54.87 -1.01
CA GLY A 494 3.37 -54.66 -2.11
C GLY A 494 4.35 -53.50 -1.85
N PRO A 495 5.45 -53.40 -2.60
CA PRO A 495 6.49 -52.39 -2.37
C PRO A 495 5.94 -50.97 -2.50
N VAL A 496 6.26 -50.12 -1.51
CA VAL A 496 5.78 -48.74 -1.45
C VAL A 496 6.74 -47.83 -2.21
N GLN A 497 6.26 -47.26 -3.31
CA GLN A 497 7.02 -46.35 -4.18
C GLN A 497 6.58 -44.91 -3.99
N PHE A 498 7.55 -44.01 -3.81
CA PHE A 498 7.32 -42.58 -3.72
C PHE A 498 7.90 -41.87 -4.95
N ASN A 499 7.20 -40.85 -5.46
CA ASN A 499 7.69 -39.99 -6.54
C ASN A 499 8.19 -38.68 -5.93
N MET A 500 9.51 -38.45 -5.98
CA MET A 500 10.13 -37.18 -5.61
C MET A 500 10.74 -36.55 -6.85
N GLY A 501 10.20 -35.39 -7.27
CA GLY A 501 10.77 -34.60 -8.36
C GLY A 501 10.78 -35.27 -9.73
N GLY A 502 9.89 -36.25 -9.98
CA GLY A 502 9.83 -37.00 -11.25
C GLY A 502 10.64 -38.30 -11.26
N ILE A 503 11.30 -38.66 -10.15
CA ILE A 503 12.01 -39.93 -9.98
C ILE A 503 11.21 -40.83 -9.02
N GLN A 504 10.96 -42.06 -9.45
CA GLN A 504 10.35 -43.11 -8.63
C GLN A 504 11.43 -43.74 -7.74
N VAL A 505 11.18 -43.78 -6.43
CA VAL A 505 12.12 -44.31 -5.43
C VAL A 505 11.40 -45.37 -4.58
N ASP A 506 11.94 -46.58 -4.56
CA ASP A 506 11.49 -47.66 -3.66
C ASP A 506 11.90 -47.34 -2.21
N ALA A 507 10.93 -47.35 -1.29
CA ALA A 507 11.19 -47.05 0.12
C ALA A 507 12.14 -48.06 0.77
N ASP A 508 12.03 -49.35 0.40
CA ASP A 508 12.81 -50.43 0.99
C ASP A 508 14.30 -50.35 0.63
N ASP A 509 14.66 -49.96 -0.61
CA ASP A 509 16.05 -49.74 -1.03
C ASP A 509 16.69 -48.58 -0.24
N MET A 510 15.92 -47.53 0.05
CA MET A 510 16.39 -46.41 0.85
C MET A 510 16.57 -46.78 2.33
N VAL A 511 15.69 -47.60 2.90
CA VAL A 511 15.82 -48.14 4.27
C VAL A 511 16.97 -49.14 4.37
N GLN A 512 17.19 -49.96 3.34
CA GLN A 512 18.34 -50.87 3.24
C GLN A 512 19.66 -50.09 3.27
N ARG A 513 19.80 -49.05 2.43
CA ARG A 513 20.98 -48.15 2.45
C ARG A 513 21.18 -47.45 3.80
N LEU A 514 20.10 -47.10 4.49
CA LEU A 514 20.18 -46.49 5.84
C LEU A 514 20.68 -47.48 6.88
N LYS A 515 20.25 -48.75 6.83
CA LYS A 515 20.78 -49.83 7.67
C LYS A 515 22.25 -50.13 7.36
N ASP A 516 22.63 -50.21 6.08
CA ASP A 516 24.02 -50.42 5.67
C ASP A 516 24.94 -49.26 6.10
N ARG A 517 24.42 -48.03 6.19
CA ARG A 517 25.15 -46.90 6.77
C ARG A 517 25.29 -46.99 8.29
N GLN A 518 24.37 -47.66 8.99
CA GLN A 518 24.42 -47.85 10.44
C GLN A 518 25.28 -49.07 10.86
N THR A 519 25.35 -50.13 10.05
CA THR A 519 26.15 -51.33 10.36
C THR A 519 27.66 -51.11 10.29
N TYR A 520 28.13 -50.07 9.60
CA TYR A 520 29.54 -49.66 9.57
C TYR A 520 29.94 -48.65 10.66
N GLY A 521 29.02 -48.27 11.57
CA GLY A 521 29.22 -47.18 12.52
C GLY A 521 29.50 -47.58 13.98
N SER A 522 30.61 -48.25 14.29
CA SER A 522 31.09 -48.36 15.69
C SER A 522 32.59 -48.72 15.87
N SER A 523 33.42 -47.73 16.19
CA SER A 523 34.70 -47.83 16.93
C SER A 523 35.08 -46.42 17.42
N PRO A 524 35.85 -46.22 18.50
CA PRO A 524 35.21 -45.73 19.73
C PRO A 524 35.60 -44.31 20.16
N GLU A 525 34.63 -43.67 20.84
CA GLU A 525 34.70 -42.72 21.96
C GLU A 525 35.71 -41.53 21.94
N PRO A 526 35.24 -40.27 22.11
CA PRO A 526 36.11 -39.11 22.20
C PRO A 526 36.68 -38.92 23.62
N THR A 527 37.92 -38.43 23.70
CA THR A 527 38.50 -37.88 24.94
C THR A 527 38.70 -36.37 24.78
N ASP A 528 38.24 -35.59 25.77
CA ASP A 528 38.35 -34.13 25.77
C ASP A 528 39.81 -33.63 25.69
N GLY A 529 40.01 -32.53 24.95
CA GLY A 529 41.32 -31.91 24.74
C GLY A 529 41.18 -30.54 24.08
N GLU A 530 41.33 -29.50 24.89
CA GLU A 530 41.09 -28.07 24.62
C GLU A 530 41.72 -27.49 23.33
N GLY A 531 40.93 -26.70 22.59
CA GLY A 531 41.38 -25.47 21.91
C GLY A 531 42.00 -25.57 20.51
N GLU A 532 41.29 -25.06 19.50
CA GLU A 532 41.76 -23.92 18.67
C GLU A 532 40.69 -23.42 17.68
N SER A 533 40.91 -22.23 17.13
CA SER A 533 40.04 -21.51 16.20
C SER A 533 40.27 -21.87 14.72
N ILE A 534 39.19 -21.99 13.94
CA ILE A 534 39.02 -21.85 12.47
C ILE A 534 37.48 -21.85 12.27
N GLY A 535 36.83 -21.14 11.35
CA GLY A 535 37.21 -20.49 10.10
C GLY A 535 36.22 -20.95 9.02
N GLU A 536 35.71 -20.04 8.17
CA GLU A 536 34.67 -20.38 7.18
C GLU A 536 35.19 -21.33 6.09
N GLU A 537 34.44 -22.38 5.76
CA GLU A 537 34.62 -23.14 4.51
C GLU A 537 33.31 -23.22 3.71
N THR A 538 33.28 -22.46 2.61
CA THR A 538 32.30 -22.60 1.53
C THR A 538 32.70 -23.72 0.57
N PRO A 539 31.78 -24.53 0.03
CA PRO A 539 32.13 -25.57 -0.93
C PRO A 539 32.64 -24.97 -2.24
N GLN A 540 33.79 -25.48 -2.72
CA GLN A 540 34.40 -25.06 -4.00
C GLN A 540 33.51 -25.40 -5.19
N MET A 541 33.23 -24.41 -6.05
CA MET A 541 32.73 -24.61 -7.41
C MET A 541 33.92 -24.74 -8.38
N ASP A 542 33.89 -25.77 -9.24
CA ASP A 542 34.91 -25.98 -10.28
C ASP A 542 34.87 -24.88 -11.36
N THR A 543 35.70 -23.86 -11.20
CA THR A 543 35.80 -22.71 -12.10
C THR A 543 36.23 -23.09 -13.53
N GLU A 544 36.97 -24.19 -13.69
CA GLU A 544 37.51 -24.66 -14.97
C GLU A 544 36.40 -25.11 -15.94
N ASN A 545 35.36 -25.79 -15.43
CA ASN A 545 34.22 -26.25 -16.24
C ASN A 545 33.36 -25.08 -16.74
N LEU A 546 33.17 -24.04 -15.93
CA LEU A 546 32.50 -22.81 -16.36
C LEU A 546 33.30 -22.07 -17.44
N GLN A 547 34.64 -22.02 -17.30
CA GLN A 547 35.51 -21.34 -18.26
C GLN A 547 35.52 -22.02 -19.64
N ALA A 548 35.44 -23.36 -19.68
CA ALA A 548 35.25 -24.12 -20.91
C ALA A 548 33.87 -23.86 -21.56
N PHE A 549 32.80 -23.71 -20.76
CA PHE A 549 31.46 -23.41 -21.26
C PHE A 549 31.39 -22.03 -21.93
N PHE A 550 31.94 -20.98 -21.30
CA PHE A 550 31.92 -19.62 -21.85
C PHE A 550 32.82 -19.45 -23.09
N THR A 551 33.96 -20.14 -23.16
CA THR A 551 34.83 -20.13 -24.36
C THR A 551 34.19 -20.84 -25.55
N GLY A 552 33.45 -21.93 -25.32
CA GLY A 552 32.62 -22.57 -26.37
C GLY A 552 31.53 -21.65 -26.93
N LEU A 553 30.98 -20.76 -26.08
CA LEU A 553 29.92 -19.82 -26.45
C LEU A 553 30.45 -18.64 -27.28
N MET A 554 31.65 -18.13 -26.99
CA MET A 554 32.28 -17.05 -27.77
C MET A 554 32.73 -17.47 -29.17
N ASN A 555 33.16 -18.72 -29.37
CA ASN A 555 33.68 -19.20 -30.66
C ASN A 555 32.61 -19.53 -31.72
N ARG A 556 31.31 -19.41 -31.41
CA ARG A 556 30.21 -19.77 -32.33
C ARG A 556 29.67 -18.60 -33.18
N ARG A 557 30.44 -17.51 -33.37
CA ARG A 557 30.03 -16.37 -34.22
C ARG A 557 31.10 -16.02 -35.26
N GLY A 558 31.10 -16.74 -36.38
CA GLY A 558 32.06 -16.52 -37.47
C GLY A 558 31.91 -17.48 -38.66
N GLY A 559 30.72 -17.59 -39.24
CA GLY A 559 30.43 -18.49 -40.36
C GLY A 559 29.65 -17.82 -41.48
N THR A 560 30.31 -16.99 -42.28
CA THR A 560 29.74 -16.42 -43.52
C THR A 560 29.59 -17.50 -44.59
N GLY A 561 28.41 -17.60 -45.21
CA GLY A 561 28.16 -18.58 -46.27
C GLY A 561 27.05 -18.20 -47.22
N LYS A 562 27.44 -17.52 -48.32
CA LYS A 562 26.74 -17.32 -49.61
C LYS A 562 25.35 -16.67 -49.61
#